data_AF-R9T3W2-F1
#
_entry.id   AF-R9T3W2-F1
#
_cell.length_a   1.000
_cell.length_b   1.000
_cell.length_c   1.000
_cell.angle_alpha   90.00
_cell.angle_beta   90.00
_cell.angle_gamma   90.00
#
_symmetry.space_group_name_H-M   'P 1'
#
loop_
_entity.id
_entity.type
_entity.pdbx_description
1 polymer ?
#
loop_
_entity_poly.entity_id
_entity_poly.type
_entity_poly.pdbx_seq_one_letter_code
_entity_poly.pdbx_strand_id
1 'polypeptide(L)'
;MEYNILQLSNRQELRTWLSENCTCENSCWVCVSMKPSPGTLCYLDVVEECLCFGWIDTTRKKLPDGKLIQRLTPRSKNSKWSELNKERVRRLEKLGFMTDEGRKRLPDMSLDFVIDE
;
A
#
# COMPACT_ATOMS: atom_id res chain seq x y z
N MET A 1 -10.87 4.35 21.17
CA MET A 1 -9.65 4.58 20.39
C MET A 1 -10.04 5.38 19.17
N GLU A 2 -9.55 6.59 19.08
CA GLU A 2 -9.72 7.46 17.92
C GLU A 2 -8.59 7.13 16.94
N TYR A 3 -8.94 6.72 15.71
CA TYR A 3 -7.95 6.52 14.66
C TYR A 3 -7.83 7.83 13.90
N ASN A 4 -6.61 8.34 13.70
CA ASN A 4 -6.40 9.45 12.77
C ASN A 4 -6.54 8.93 11.33
N ILE A 5 -7.72 9.11 10.75
CA ILE A 5 -8.10 8.60 9.42
C ILE A 5 -7.99 9.75 8.40
N LEU A 6 -7.11 9.57 7.42
CA LEU A 6 -6.97 10.50 6.31
C LEU A 6 -8.23 10.48 5.46
N GLN A 7 -8.74 11.68 5.14
CA GLN A 7 -9.89 11.85 4.26
C GLN A 7 -9.42 11.89 2.81
N LEU A 8 -9.15 10.71 2.26
CA LEU A 8 -8.70 10.52 0.88
C LEU A 8 -9.77 9.77 0.09
N SER A 9 -10.08 10.26 -1.10
CA SER A 9 -11.20 9.83 -1.93
C SER A 9 -10.75 9.08 -3.19
N ASN A 10 -9.47 9.16 -3.57
CA ASN A 10 -8.95 8.52 -4.77
C ASN A 10 -7.45 8.19 -4.68
N ARG A 11 -6.99 7.37 -5.63
CA ARG A 11 -5.59 6.92 -5.73
C ARG A 11 -4.58 8.07 -5.79
N GLN A 12 -4.89 9.15 -6.49
CA GLN A 12 -3.98 10.28 -6.67
C GLN A 12 -3.75 11.03 -5.36
N GLU A 13 -4.79 11.22 -4.55
CA GLU A 13 -4.66 11.84 -3.22
C GLU A 13 -3.78 11.01 -2.28
N LEU A 14 -3.94 9.67 -2.31
CA LEU A 14 -3.03 8.79 -1.55
C LEU A 14 -1.59 8.90 -2.04
N ARG A 15 -1.38 8.93 -3.35
CA ARG A 15 -0.05 9.09 -3.95
C ARG A 15 0.60 10.41 -3.53
N THR A 16 -0.15 11.51 -3.58
CA THR A 16 0.33 12.82 -3.12
C THR A 16 0.73 12.77 -1.65
N TRP A 17 -0.15 12.24 -0.78
CA TRP A 17 0.16 12.11 0.64
C TRP A 17 1.42 11.26 0.89
N LEU A 18 1.55 10.12 0.23
CA LEU A 18 2.75 9.28 0.36
C LEU A 18 4.00 9.98 -0.15
N SER A 19 3.92 10.73 -1.25
CA SER A 19 5.08 11.46 -1.78
C SER A 19 5.63 12.51 -0.81
N GLU A 20 4.76 13.12 -0.02
CA GLU A 20 5.13 14.13 0.97
C GLU A 20 5.53 13.51 2.33
N ASN A 21 4.97 12.34 2.67
CA ASN A 21 5.01 11.82 4.04
C ASN A 21 5.73 10.47 4.21
N CYS A 22 6.09 9.77 3.14
CA CYS A 22 6.58 8.38 3.22
C CYS A 22 7.88 8.20 4.02
N THR A 23 8.67 9.27 4.22
CA THR A 23 9.93 9.27 4.95
C THR A 23 9.85 9.85 6.36
N CYS A 24 8.79 10.60 6.68
CA CYS A 24 8.62 11.26 7.99
C CYS A 24 7.53 10.63 8.85
N GLU A 25 6.51 10.03 8.24
CA GLU A 25 5.39 9.42 8.96
C GLU A 25 5.61 7.93 9.22
N ASN A 26 5.13 7.47 10.40
CA ASN A 26 5.27 6.08 10.82
C ASN A 26 4.03 5.23 10.52
N SER A 27 2.88 5.86 10.32
CA SER A 27 1.66 5.18 9.89
C SER A 27 0.55 6.17 9.54
N CYS A 28 -0.43 5.70 8.77
CA CYS A 28 -1.71 6.38 8.62
C CYS A 28 -2.86 5.37 8.57
N TRP A 29 -4.09 5.85 8.74
CA TRP A 29 -5.30 5.08 8.47
C TRP A 29 -6.05 5.69 7.29
N VAL A 30 -6.59 4.83 6.44
CA VAL A 30 -7.41 5.24 5.29
C VAL A 30 -8.70 4.43 5.24
N CYS A 31 -9.79 5.04 4.77
CA CYS A 31 -11.03 4.33 4.47
C CYS A 31 -10.87 3.55 3.16
N VAL A 32 -11.24 2.26 3.17
CA VAL A 32 -11.07 1.36 2.03
C VAL A 32 -12.34 0.60 1.68
N SER A 33 -12.48 0.26 0.42
CA SER A 33 -13.54 -0.60 -0.10
C SER A 33 -12.99 -1.55 -1.17
N MET A 34 -13.62 -2.72 -1.30
CA MET A 34 -13.29 -3.68 -2.37
C MET A 34 -13.90 -3.29 -3.72
N LYS A 35 -14.96 -2.47 -3.70
CA LYS A 35 -15.64 -1.92 -4.87
C LYS A 35 -15.63 -0.40 -4.79
N PRO A 36 -15.63 0.32 -5.91
CA PRO A 36 -15.73 1.78 -5.90
C PRO A 36 -16.91 2.23 -5.03
N SER A 37 -16.63 3.11 -4.07
CA SER A 37 -17.63 3.69 -3.16
C SER A 37 -17.22 5.14 -2.86
N PRO A 38 -18.18 6.08 -2.76
CA PRO A 38 -17.86 7.46 -2.42
C PRO A 38 -17.09 7.56 -1.10
N GLY A 39 -16.05 8.37 -1.08
CA GLY A 39 -15.25 8.65 0.14
C GLY A 39 -14.37 7.49 0.62
N THR A 40 -14.08 6.50 -0.24
CA THR A 40 -13.18 5.38 0.09
C THR A 40 -12.17 5.11 -1.02
N LEU A 41 -11.00 4.62 -0.64
CA LEU A 41 -10.00 4.13 -1.59
C LEU A 41 -10.30 2.70 -2.01
N CYS A 42 -10.08 2.39 -3.29
CA CYS A 42 -10.07 1.00 -3.74
C CYS A 42 -8.90 0.27 -3.08
N TYR A 43 -9.16 -0.88 -2.48
CA TYR A 43 -8.14 -1.65 -1.77
C TYR A 43 -6.90 -1.94 -2.63
N LEU A 44 -7.08 -2.28 -3.91
CA LEU A 44 -5.94 -2.56 -4.80
C LEU A 44 -5.08 -1.33 -5.06
N ASP A 45 -5.68 -0.15 -5.20
CA ASP A 45 -4.93 1.10 -5.35
C ASP A 45 -4.09 1.39 -4.10
N VAL A 46 -4.66 1.14 -2.91
CA VAL A 46 -3.94 1.29 -1.64
C VAL A 46 -2.71 0.39 -1.58
N VAL A 47 -2.87 -0.88 -1.93
CA VAL A 47 -1.76 -1.86 -1.95
C VAL A 47 -0.68 -1.40 -2.92
N GLU A 48 -1.04 -1.01 -4.14
CA GLU A 48 -0.07 -0.62 -5.17
C GLU A 48 0.67 0.66 -4.84
N GLU A 49 -0.02 1.69 -4.34
CA GLU A 49 0.66 2.91 -3.90
C GLU A 49 1.55 2.61 -2.69
N CYS A 50 1.13 1.76 -1.75
CA CYS A 50 2.03 1.32 -0.67
C CYS A 50 3.32 0.71 -1.23
N LEU A 51 3.24 -0.20 -2.21
CA LEU A 51 4.42 -0.78 -2.86
C LEU A 51 5.30 0.29 -3.52
N CYS A 52 4.70 1.25 -4.23
CA CYS A 52 5.42 2.32 -4.93
C CYS A 52 6.28 3.16 -3.99
N PHE A 53 5.88 3.34 -2.72
CA PHE A 53 6.56 4.19 -1.74
C PHE A 53 7.27 3.41 -0.63
N GLY A 54 7.36 2.08 -0.73
CA GLY A 54 8.07 1.26 0.27
C GLY A 54 7.28 1.08 1.57
N TRP A 55 5.95 1.16 1.47
CA TRP A 55 4.98 0.97 2.54
C TRP A 55 4.23 -0.36 2.37
N ILE A 56 3.42 -0.72 3.35
CA ILE A 56 2.60 -1.93 3.35
C ILE A 56 1.26 -1.68 4.07
N ASP A 57 0.20 -2.29 3.55
CA ASP A 57 -1.09 -2.39 4.23
C ASP A 57 -1.05 -3.49 5.31
N THR A 58 -1.45 -3.15 6.53
CA THR A 58 -1.37 -4.05 7.69
C THR A 58 -2.76 -4.36 8.24
N THR A 59 -3.15 -3.69 9.32
CA THR A 59 -4.38 -3.99 10.06
C THR A 59 -5.62 -3.42 9.37
N ARG A 60 -6.63 -4.27 9.16
CA ARG A 60 -8.00 -3.84 8.83
C ARG A 60 -8.87 -3.77 10.07
N LYS A 61 -9.72 -2.75 10.15
CA LYS A 61 -10.74 -2.62 11.20
C LYS A 61 -12.05 -2.12 10.61
N LYS A 62 -13.16 -2.64 11.12
CA LYS A 62 -14.50 -2.12 10.83
C LYS A 62 -14.90 -1.15 11.95
N LEU A 63 -15.28 0.06 11.59
CA LEU A 63 -15.79 1.07 12.50
C LEU A 63 -17.26 0.79 12.87
N PRO A 64 -17.78 1.37 13.98
CA PRO A 64 -19.18 1.21 14.38
C PRO A 64 -20.19 1.67 13.33
N ASP A 65 -19.83 2.66 12.51
CA ASP A 65 -20.66 3.16 11.39
C ASP A 65 -20.62 2.25 10.15
N GLY A 66 -19.91 1.13 10.22
CA GLY A 66 -19.80 0.14 9.16
C GLY A 66 -18.64 0.36 8.19
N LYS A 67 -17.93 1.50 8.24
CA LYS A 67 -16.78 1.76 7.37
C LYS A 67 -15.63 0.83 7.66
N LEU A 68 -14.92 0.41 6.62
CA LEU A 68 -13.71 -0.38 6.72
C LEU A 68 -12.49 0.55 6.60
N ILE A 69 -11.59 0.49 7.57
CA ILE A 69 -10.33 1.23 7.56
C ILE A 69 -9.14 0.28 7.49
N GLN A 70 -8.09 0.73 6.83
CA GLN A 70 -6.82 0.01 6.65
C GLN A 70 -5.68 0.86 7.20
N ARG A 71 -4.85 0.27 8.04
CA ARG A 71 -3.60 0.88 8.50
C ARG A 71 -2.52 0.65 7.46
N LEU A 72 -1.80 1.72 7.13
CA LEU A 72 -0.62 1.71 6.26
C LEU A 72 0.60 2.08 7.10
N THR A 73 1.74 1.45 6.83
CA THR A 73 3.00 1.69 7.56
C THR A 73 4.20 1.53 6.63
N PRO A 74 5.34 2.19 6.90
CA PRO A 74 6.61 1.87 6.24
C PRO A 74 6.92 0.37 6.36
N ARG A 75 7.29 -0.27 5.26
CA ARG A 75 7.52 -1.71 5.20
C ARG A 75 8.88 -2.05 5.82
N SER A 76 8.93 -2.82 6.91
CA SER A 76 10.21 -3.18 7.54
C SER A 76 11.11 -4.01 6.60
N LYS A 77 12.45 -3.90 6.77
CA LYS A 77 13.44 -4.62 5.95
C LYS A 77 13.25 -6.15 5.99
N ASN A 78 12.74 -6.68 7.10
CA ASN A 78 12.56 -8.12 7.32
C ASN A 78 11.14 -8.61 6.99
N SER A 79 10.30 -7.74 6.43
CA SER A 79 8.92 -8.10 6.09
C SER A 79 8.87 -9.11 4.94
N LYS A 80 8.00 -10.12 5.06
CA LYS A 80 7.81 -11.12 4.00
C LYS A 80 7.21 -10.49 2.75
N TRP A 81 7.64 -10.95 1.58
CA TRP A 81 7.10 -10.57 0.28
C TRP A 81 6.39 -11.79 -0.33
N SER A 82 5.11 -11.63 -0.68
CA SER A 82 4.41 -12.63 -1.48
C SER A 82 4.77 -12.43 -2.96
N GLU A 83 4.70 -13.51 -3.73
CA GLU A 83 4.91 -13.45 -5.18
C GLU A 83 3.94 -12.53 -5.89
N LEU A 84 2.68 -12.49 -5.42
CA LEU A 84 1.69 -11.53 -5.93
C LEU A 84 2.15 -10.07 -5.77
N ASN A 85 2.78 -9.71 -4.64
CA ASN A 85 3.30 -8.36 -4.46
C ASN A 85 4.58 -8.11 -5.25
N LYS A 86 5.44 -9.12 -5.42
CA LYS A 86 6.59 -9.03 -6.32
C LYS A 86 6.13 -8.79 -7.76
N GLU A 87 5.10 -9.50 -8.21
CA GLU A 87 4.55 -9.33 -9.56
C GLU A 87 3.89 -7.96 -9.75
N ARG A 88 3.17 -7.47 -8.74
CA ARG A 88 2.69 -6.08 -8.74
C ARG A 88 3.83 -5.08 -8.88
N VAL A 89 4.93 -5.26 -8.15
CA VAL A 89 6.12 -4.41 -8.29
C VAL A 89 6.67 -4.49 -9.71
N ARG A 90 6.88 -5.68 -10.29
CA ARG A 90 7.38 -5.83 -11.67
C ARG A 90 6.50 -5.07 -12.66
N ARG A 91 5.17 -5.18 -12.52
CA ARG A 91 4.19 -4.44 -13.34
C ARG A 91 4.30 -2.94 -13.13
N LEU A 92 4.37 -2.47 -11.88
CA LEU A 92 4.44 -1.04 -11.53
C LEU A 92 5.77 -0.41 -11.98
N GLU A 93 6.86 -1.17 -11.94
CA GLU A 93 8.17 -0.76 -12.45
C GLU A 93 8.11 -0.55 -13.97
N LYS A 94 7.54 -1.51 -14.71
CA LYS A 94 7.34 -1.41 -16.17
C LYS A 94 6.46 -0.22 -16.57
N LEU A 95 5.49 0.12 -15.73
CA LEU A 95 4.59 1.25 -15.92
C LEU A 95 5.17 2.59 -15.44
N GLY A 96 6.35 2.61 -14.82
CA GLY A 96 7.00 3.82 -14.32
C GLY A 96 6.39 4.40 -13.03
N PHE A 97 5.61 3.63 -12.28
CA PHE A 97 4.97 4.10 -11.05
C PHE A 97 5.85 3.97 -9.80
N MET A 98 6.80 3.04 -9.81
CA MET A 98 7.71 2.78 -8.68
C MET A 98 8.60 3.99 -8.39
N THR A 99 8.75 4.32 -7.11
CA THR A 99 9.65 5.38 -6.63
C THR A 99 10.91 4.78 -6.03
N ASP A 100 11.92 5.62 -5.80
CA ASP A 100 13.16 5.19 -5.16
C ASP A 100 12.93 4.67 -3.73
N GLU A 101 11.98 5.24 -3.00
CA GLU A 101 11.59 4.73 -1.67
C GLU A 101 10.98 3.33 -1.74
N GLY A 102 10.19 3.05 -2.78
CA GLY A 102 9.71 1.70 -3.09
C GLY A 102 10.86 0.73 -3.37
N ARG A 103 11.77 1.11 -4.26
CA ARG A 103 12.93 0.29 -4.66
C ARG A 103 13.84 -0.06 -3.48
N LYS A 104 14.03 0.86 -2.52
CA LYS A 104 14.82 0.64 -1.29
C LYS A 104 14.29 -0.47 -0.38
N ARG A 105 13.02 -0.88 -0.54
CA ARG A 105 12.37 -1.91 0.31
C ARG A 105 12.17 -3.25 -0.37
N LEU A 106 12.57 -3.37 -1.64
CA LEU A 106 12.41 -4.60 -2.40
C LEU A 106 13.23 -5.74 -1.76
N PRO A 107 12.70 -6.98 -1.80
CA PRO A 107 13.49 -8.15 -1.47
C PRO A 107 14.48 -8.42 -2.61
N ASP A 108 15.20 -9.53 -2.52
CA ASP A 108 15.81 -10.10 -3.71
C ASP A 108 14.72 -10.47 -4.73
N MET A 109 14.80 -9.84 -5.90
CA MET A 109 13.85 -9.99 -7.00
C MET A 109 14.38 -10.90 -8.12
N SER A 110 15.61 -11.44 -8.01
CA SER A 110 16.21 -12.30 -9.04
C SER A 110 15.76 -13.76 -8.96
N LEU A 111 15.08 -14.15 -7.89
CA LEU A 111 14.53 -15.49 -7.75
C LEU A 111 13.19 -15.55 -8.50
N ASP A 112 13.17 -16.34 -9.57
CA ASP A 112 11.94 -16.73 -10.24
C ASP A 112 11.12 -17.63 -9.32
N PHE A 113 9.82 -17.38 -9.27
CA PHE A 113 8.90 -18.27 -8.59
C PHE A 113 8.70 -19.51 -9.46
N VAL A 114 9.41 -20.58 -9.11
CA VAL A 114 9.18 -21.90 -9.69
C VAL A 114 7.98 -22.51 -8.96
N ILE A 115 6.93 -22.82 -9.71
CA ILE A 115 5.85 -23.67 -9.22
C ILE A 115 6.37 -25.10 -9.39
N ASP A 116 6.58 -25.82 -8.29
CA ASP A 116 6.78 -27.26 -8.36
C ASP A 116 5.52 -27.89 -8.99
N GLU A 117 5.68 -28.60 -10.11
CA GLU A 117 4.61 -29.31 -10.83
C GLU A 117 3.96 -30.41 -9.97
#